data_AF-A0A959H220-F1
#
_entry.id   AF-A0A959H220-F1
#
_cell.length_a   1.000
_cell.length_b   1.000
_cell.length_c   1.000
_cell.angle_alpha   90.00
_cell.angle_beta   90.00
_cell.angle_gamma   90.00
#
_symmetry.space_group_name_H-M   'P 1'
#
loop_
_entity.id
_entity.type
_entity.pdbx_description
1 polymer ?
#
loop_
_entity_poly.entity_id
_entity_poly.type
_entity_poly.pdbx_seq_one_letter_code
_entity_poly.pdbx_strand_id
1 'polypeptide(L)'
;MARYYLLLLFPLFSGALSAQSDTEVAACLRACLQVPELEAAFTQEWGALRPLYLRKRENPSIGSRSTDKQFDLLTAADFRSLPWEVIPVTREDIQNLPLEEAEFGILEAGIEFRGERATAGLFINLPRYPRQWMSCSFLLQKEGGQWLILEKSIEVLP
;
A
#
# COMPACT_ATOMS: atom_id res chain seq x y z
N MET A 1 -38.48 -25.63 19.06
CA MET A 1 -37.55 -24.51 18.78
C MET A 1 -36.15 -24.94 19.18
N ALA A 2 -35.35 -25.40 18.23
CA ALA A 2 -33.97 -25.82 18.49
C ALA A 2 -33.02 -24.67 18.13
N ARG A 3 -32.20 -24.27 19.11
CA ARG A 3 -31.08 -23.34 18.94
C ARG A 3 -29.98 -24.10 18.21
N TYR A 4 -29.59 -23.63 17.02
CA TYR A 4 -28.45 -24.18 16.31
C TYR A 4 -27.19 -23.41 16.67
N TYR A 5 -26.18 -24.19 17.04
CA TYR A 5 -24.92 -23.80 17.63
C TYR A 5 -24.03 -23.03 16.65
N LEU A 6 -23.50 -21.89 17.11
CA LEU A 6 -22.41 -21.17 16.45
C LEU A 6 -21.12 -21.95 16.74
N LEU A 7 -20.75 -22.87 15.84
CA LEU A 7 -19.51 -23.65 15.93
C LEU A 7 -18.68 -23.41 14.66
N LEU A 8 -17.60 -22.65 14.86
CA LEU A 8 -16.26 -22.85 14.29
C LEU A 8 -16.20 -23.54 12.91
N LEU A 9 -16.15 -22.72 11.87
CA LEU A 9 -15.42 -23.02 10.65
C LEU A 9 -14.56 -21.77 10.38
N PHE A 10 -13.43 -21.64 11.09
CA PHE A 10 -12.12 -21.86 10.47
C PHE A 10 -12.06 -23.12 9.60
N PRO A 11 -12.35 -23.06 8.28
CA PRO A 11 -11.64 -23.89 7.35
C PRO A 11 -10.34 -23.17 7.01
N LEU A 12 -9.24 -23.66 7.57
CA LEU A 12 -8.01 -23.87 6.82
C LEU A 12 -7.63 -22.72 5.86
N PHE A 13 -7.08 -21.64 6.44
CA PHE A 13 -6.28 -20.61 5.74
C PHE A 13 -4.95 -21.18 5.20
N SER A 14 -5.01 -22.36 4.59
CA SER A 14 -3.94 -23.04 3.84
C SER A 14 -4.32 -23.15 2.36
N GLY A 15 -5.13 -22.21 1.87
CA GLY A 15 -5.36 -22.01 0.45
C GLY A 15 -4.15 -21.31 -0.15
N ALA A 16 -3.18 -22.11 -0.58
CA ALA A 16 -2.10 -21.76 -1.50
C ALA A 16 -1.64 -20.29 -1.43
N LEU A 17 -0.64 -20.04 -0.58
CA LEU A 17 0.36 -19.00 -0.81
C LEU A 17 0.94 -19.22 -2.22
N SER A 18 0.26 -18.71 -3.25
CA SER A 18 0.96 -18.35 -4.47
C SER A 18 2.03 -17.37 -4.01
N ALA A 19 3.29 -17.75 -4.19
CA ALA A 19 4.38 -16.78 -4.12
C ALA A 19 3.99 -15.66 -5.09
N GLN A 20 3.47 -14.56 -4.56
CA GLN A 20 2.96 -13.49 -5.38
C GLN A 20 4.15 -12.89 -6.11
N SER A 21 4.07 -12.83 -7.43
CA SER A 21 5.15 -12.27 -8.24
C SER A 21 5.21 -10.76 -8.05
N ASP A 22 6.40 -10.20 -8.25
CA ASP A 22 6.71 -8.77 -8.19
C ASP A 22 5.70 -7.96 -9.03
N THR A 23 5.29 -8.53 -10.16
CA THR A 23 4.29 -7.96 -11.08
C THR A 23 2.90 -7.80 -10.46
N GLU A 24 2.47 -8.71 -9.58
CA GLU A 24 1.16 -8.63 -8.91
C GLU A 24 1.15 -7.57 -7.82
N VAL A 25 2.24 -7.46 -7.06
CA VAL A 25 2.41 -6.38 -6.07
C VAL A 25 2.41 -5.03 -6.75
N ALA A 26 3.18 -4.89 -7.83
CA ALA A 26 3.25 -3.67 -8.63
C ALA A 26 1.88 -3.28 -9.21
N ALA A 27 1.17 -4.24 -9.81
CA ALA A 27 -0.15 -3.99 -10.39
C ALA A 27 -1.19 -3.58 -9.34
N CYS A 28 -1.17 -4.23 -8.16
CA CYS A 28 -2.06 -3.89 -7.05
C CYS A 28 -1.79 -2.48 -6.50
N LEU A 29 -0.52 -2.14 -6.25
CA LEU A 29 -0.15 -0.79 -5.79
C LEU A 29 -0.47 0.28 -6.82
N ARG A 30 -0.20 0.01 -8.09
CA ARG A 30 -0.52 0.93 -9.17
C ARG A 30 -2.01 1.22 -9.22
N ALA A 31 -2.85 0.19 -9.11
CA ALA A 31 -4.31 0.38 -9.03
C ALA A 31 -4.70 1.29 -7.86
N CYS A 32 -4.06 1.13 -6.69
CA CYS A 32 -4.30 2.00 -5.53
C CYS A 32 -3.81 3.43 -5.74
N LEU A 33 -2.63 3.62 -6.32
CA LEU A 33 -2.00 4.93 -6.53
C LEU A 33 -2.63 5.74 -7.67
N GLN A 34 -3.34 5.08 -8.59
CA GLN A 34 -4.10 5.72 -9.69
C GLN A 34 -5.51 6.17 -9.27
N VAL A 35 -5.84 6.08 -7.98
CA VAL A 35 -7.12 6.58 -7.48
C VAL A 35 -7.14 8.11 -7.56
N PRO A 36 -8.15 8.73 -8.21
CA PRO A 36 -8.15 10.18 -8.47
C PRO A 36 -8.04 11.05 -7.22
N GLU A 37 -8.56 10.60 -6.07
CA GLU A 37 -8.46 11.32 -4.81
C GLU A 37 -7.03 11.39 -4.26
N LEU A 38 -6.24 10.32 -4.49
CA LEU A 38 -4.81 10.34 -4.18
C LEU A 38 -4.10 11.27 -5.16
N GLU A 39 -4.38 11.15 -6.46
CA GLU A 39 -3.87 12.07 -7.50
C GLU A 39 -4.09 13.54 -7.15
N ALA A 40 -5.31 13.90 -6.80
CA ALA A 40 -5.68 15.25 -6.41
C ALA A 40 -4.95 15.70 -5.14
N ALA A 41 -4.92 14.87 -4.10
CA ALA A 41 -4.28 15.22 -2.84
C ALA A 41 -2.78 15.45 -3.01
N PHE A 42 -2.09 14.56 -3.69
CA PHE A 42 -0.67 14.72 -3.96
C PHE A 42 -0.40 15.90 -4.89
N THR A 43 -1.16 16.08 -5.97
CA THR A 43 -0.94 17.23 -6.88
C THR A 43 -1.15 18.57 -6.16
N GLN A 44 -2.17 18.65 -5.30
CA GLN A 44 -2.48 19.85 -4.54
C GLN A 44 -1.41 20.16 -3.47
N GLU A 45 -0.92 19.13 -2.77
CA GLU A 45 -0.05 19.33 -1.61
C GLU A 45 1.44 19.28 -1.93
N TRP A 46 1.85 18.51 -2.93
CA TRP A 46 3.26 18.27 -3.24
C TRP A 46 3.81 19.12 -4.38
N GLY A 47 2.93 19.65 -5.23
CA GLY A 47 3.30 20.16 -6.54
C GLY A 47 3.78 19.03 -7.47
N ALA A 48 3.62 19.20 -8.77
CA ALA A 48 3.79 18.15 -9.78
C ALA A 48 5.23 17.60 -9.99
N LEU A 49 6.20 17.87 -9.10
CA LEU A 49 7.64 17.71 -9.40
C LEU A 49 8.47 17.00 -8.32
N ARG A 50 7.89 16.52 -7.22
CA ARG A 50 8.66 15.82 -6.18
C ARG A 50 8.41 14.32 -6.22
N PRO A 51 9.44 13.49 -6.00
CA PRO A 51 9.27 12.04 -5.93
C PRO A 51 8.48 11.63 -4.69
N LEU A 52 7.72 10.55 -4.84
CA LEU A 52 7.02 9.87 -3.76
C LEU A 52 7.88 8.70 -3.27
N TYR A 53 8.37 8.78 -2.05
CA TYR A 53 9.21 7.75 -1.47
C TYR A 53 8.34 6.63 -0.89
N LEU A 54 8.32 5.49 -1.57
CA LEU A 54 7.52 4.33 -1.19
C LEU A 54 8.32 3.45 -0.24
N ARG A 55 7.85 3.30 0.99
CA ARG A 55 8.38 2.29 1.92
C ARG A 55 7.33 1.26 2.26
N LYS A 56 7.79 0.09 2.68
CA LYS A 56 6.91 -0.90 3.27
C LYS A 56 6.45 -0.45 4.66
N ARG A 57 5.16 -0.60 4.95
CA ARG A 57 4.64 -0.48 6.32
C ARG A 57 5.10 -1.70 7.12
N GLU A 58 5.94 -1.48 8.12
CA GLU A 58 6.30 -2.52 9.07
C GLU A 58 5.06 -2.88 9.91
N ASN A 59 4.64 -4.15 9.87
CA ASN A 59 3.66 -4.65 10.81
C ASN A 59 4.42 -5.22 12.02
N PRO A 60 4.38 -4.55 13.20
CA PRO A 60 5.11 -5.00 14.38
C PRO A 60 4.66 -6.38 14.90
N SER A 61 3.52 -6.90 14.43
CA SER A 61 3.00 -8.22 14.81
C SER A 61 3.47 -9.39 13.94
N ILE A 62 4.12 -9.12 12.79
CA ILE A 62 4.61 -10.15 11.87
C ILE A 62 6.14 -10.08 11.86
N GLY A 63 6.77 -11.09 12.48
CA GLY A 63 8.22 -11.13 12.71
C GLY A 63 9.06 -10.90 11.43
N SER A 64 10.22 -10.28 11.65
CA SER A 64 11.15 -9.67 10.68
C SER A 64 11.65 -10.51 9.50
N ARG A 65 11.29 -11.80 9.37
CA ARG A 65 11.84 -12.70 8.34
C ARG A 65 10.99 -12.84 7.06
N SER A 66 9.72 -12.42 7.06
CA SER A 66 8.94 -12.28 5.81
C SER A 66 9.08 -10.89 5.19
N THR A 67 9.94 -10.04 5.79
CA THR A 67 9.90 -8.60 5.60
C THR A 67 10.66 -8.12 4.37
N ASP A 68 11.83 -8.71 4.11
CA ASP A 68 12.75 -8.31 3.03
C ASP A 68 12.21 -8.70 1.65
N LYS A 69 11.65 -9.91 1.52
CA LYS A 69 11.11 -10.37 0.22
C LYS A 69 10.06 -9.42 -0.33
N GLN A 70 9.13 -8.95 0.48
CA GLN A 70 8.09 -8.03 0.00
C GLN A 70 8.66 -6.65 -0.35
N PHE A 71 9.77 -6.22 0.26
CA PHE A 71 10.45 -4.99 -0.12
C PHE A 71 11.14 -5.15 -1.47
N ASP A 72 11.82 -6.28 -1.73
CA ASP A 72 12.37 -6.59 -3.05
C ASP A 72 11.29 -6.51 -4.15
N LEU A 73 10.07 -6.97 -3.86
CA LEU A 73 8.92 -6.85 -4.77
C LEU A 73 8.50 -5.40 -5.04
N LEU A 74 8.69 -4.49 -4.08
CA LEU A 74 8.40 -3.05 -4.26
C LEU A 74 9.48 -2.39 -5.11
N THR A 75 10.75 -2.77 -4.92
CA THR A 75 11.88 -2.22 -5.69
C THR A 75 11.84 -2.66 -7.15
N ALA A 76 11.32 -3.86 -7.42
CA ALA A 76 11.14 -4.39 -8.78
C ALA A 76 9.83 -3.94 -9.46
N ALA A 77 8.97 -3.19 -8.78
CA ALA A 77 7.68 -2.77 -9.31
C ALA A 77 7.82 -1.65 -10.36
N ASP A 78 7.09 -1.79 -11.48
CA ASP A 78 7.04 -0.76 -12.52
C ASP A 78 5.97 0.31 -12.20
N PHE A 79 6.41 1.53 -11.92
CA PHE A 79 5.56 2.67 -11.60
C PHE A 79 5.50 3.74 -12.71
N ARG A 80 6.07 3.48 -13.90
CA ARG A 80 6.21 4.47 -14.99
C ARG A 80 4.90 5.07 -15.52
N SER A 81 3.75 4.48 -15.19
CA SER A 81 2.42 4.96 -15.59
C SER A 81 1.77 5.92 -14.59
N LEU A 82 2.46 6.26 -13.50
CA LEU A 82 1.99 7.24 -12.53
C LEU A 82 2.41 8.66 -12.96
N PRO A 83 1.63 9.69 -12.61
CA PRO A 83 1.95 11.09 -12.96
C PRO A 83 3.17 11.65 -12.21
N TRP A 84 3.69 10.90 -11.23
CA TRP A 84 4.85 11.23 -10.40
C TRP A 84 5.86 10.09 -10.37
N GLU A 85 7.11 10.44 -10.06
CA GLU A 85 8.16 9.48 -9.79
C GLU A 85 7.90 8.79 -8.45
N VAL A 86 7.92 7.45 -8.42
CA VAL A 86 7.83 6.66 -7.20
C VAL A 86 9.17 5.98 -6.96
N ILE A 87 9.78 6.26 -5.82
CA ILE A 87 11.11 5.76 -5.45
C ILE A 87 10.97 4.83 -4.24
N PRO A 88 11.13 3.51 -4.42
CA PRO A 88 11.17 2.57 -3.30
C PRO A 88 12.37 2.86 -2.39
N VAL A 89 12.16 2.99 -1.07
CA VAL A 89 13.20 3.31 -0.09
C VAL A 89 13.15 2.42 1.15
N THR A 90 14.32 2.07 1.67
CA THR A 90 14.49 1.41 2.96
C THR A 90 14.46 2.42 4.11
N ARG A 91 14.45 1.92 5.35
CA ARG A 91 14.62 2.75 6.55
C ARG A 91 15.99 3.44 6.60
N GLU A 92 17.02 2.84 6.02
CA GLU A 92 18.36 3.42 5.95
C GLU A 92 18.42 4.54 4.91
N ASP A 93 17.78 4.34 3.74
CA ASP A 93 17.69 5.37 2.69
C ASP A 93 16.99 6.63 3.20
N ILE A 94 15.91 6.47 3.98
CA ILE A 94 15.17 7.59 4.58
C ILE A 94 16.08 8.49 5.44
N GLN A 95 17.08 7.92 6.12
CA GLN A 95 18.01 8.71 6.96
C GLN A 95 18.92 9.62 6.13
N ASN A 96 19.09 9.32 4.85
CA ASN A 96 19.91 10.08 3.92
C ASN A 96 19.10 11.08 3.06
N LEU A 97 17.77 11.08 3.19
CA LEU A 97 16.91 12.03 2.47
C LEU A 97 17.00 13.44 3.08
N PRO A 98 16.80 14.49 2.27
CA PRO A 98 16.56 15.84 2.78
C PRO A 98 15.45 15.84 3.84
N LEU A 99 15.59 16.63 4.91
CA LEU A 99 14.65 16.63 6.05
C LEU A 99 13.18 16.77 5.62
N GLU A 100 12.89 17.66 4.68
CA GLU A 100 11.54 17.88 4.16
C GLU A 100 10.95 16.63 3.48
N GLU A 101 11.79 15.88 2.76
CA GLU A 101 11.40 14.63 2.09
C GLU A 101 11.30 13.46 3.09
N ALA A 102 12.18 13.42 4.09
CA ALA A 102 12.07 12.44 5.17
C ALA A 102 10.83 12.67 6.04
N GLU A 103 10.37 13.91 6.17
CA GLU A 103 9.18 14.25 6.96
C GLU A 103 7.88 14.04 6.19
N PHE A 104 7.80 14.51 4.94
CA PHE A 104 6.54 14.47 4.19
C PHE A 104 6.60 13.43 3.08
N GLY A 105 7.74 13.25 2.40
CA GLY A 105 7.98 12.40 1.21
C GLY A 105 7.55 10.94 1.26
N ILE A 106 7.25 10.40 2.44
CA ILE A 106 7.17 8.98 2.69
C ILE A 106 5.72 8.49 2.61
N LEU A 107 5.47 7.59 1.65
CA LEU A 107 4.28 6.76 1.57
C LEU A 107 4.61 5.36 2.09
N GLU A 108 3.92 4.93 3.14
CA GLU A 108 4.01 3.57 3.66
C GLU A 108 2.90 2.71 3.06
N ALA A 109 3.26 1.60 2.43
CA ALA A 109 2.30 0.66 1.86
C ALA A 109 2.38 -0.72 2.51
N GLY A 110 1.22 -1.33 2.73
CA GLY A 110 1.09 -2.73 3.09
C GLY A 110 0.03 -3.39 2.23
N ILE A 111 0.31 -4.59 1.70
CA ILE A 111 -0.66 -5.38 0.93
C ILE A 111 -0.70 -6.80 1.47
N GLU A 112 -1.90 -7.31 1.63
CA GLU A 112 -2.18 -8.71 1.92
C GLU A 112 -2.99 -9.32 0.78
N PHE A 113 -2.50 -10.42 0.21
CA PHE A 113 -3.17 -11.13 -0.87
C PHE A 113 -3.87 -12.39 -0.36
N ARG A 114 -5.03 -12.69 -0.94
CA ARG A 114 -5.86 -13.88 -0.69
C ARG A 114 -6.44 -14.39 -2.01
N GLY A 115 -5.62 -15.10 -2.78
CA GLY A 115 -5.98 -15.58 -4.12
C GLY A 115 -6.21 -14.42 -5.09
N GLU A 116 -7.42 -14.32 -5.62
CA GLU A 116 -7.86 -13.23 -6.51
C GLU A 116 -8.35 -11.98 -5.76
N ARG A 117 -8.18 -11.92 -4.43
CA ARG A 117 -8.49 -10.74 -3.63
C ARG A 117 -7.24 -10.20 -2.96
N ALA A 118 -7.21 -8.89 -2.72
CA ALA A 118 -6.17 -8.26 -1.94
C ALA A 118 -6.74 -7.15 -1.06
N THR A 119 -6.13 -6.91 0.09
CA THR A 119 -6.35 -5.71 0.89
C THR A 119 -5.07 -4.90 0.92
N ALA A 120 -5.15 -3.62 0.56
CA ALA A 120 -4.03 -2.71 0.57
C ALA A 120 -4.29 -1.56 1.53
N GLY A 121 -3.26 -1.13 2.25
CA GLY A 121 -3.28 0.05 3.10
C GLY A 121 -2.14 0.99 2.71
N LEU A 122 -2.44 2.27 2.52
CA LEU A 122 -1.46 3.32 2.26
C LEU A 122 -1.53 4.37 3.37
N PHE A 123 -0.37 4.81 3.86
CA PHE A 123 -0.24 5.82 4.91
C PHE A 123 0.76 6.87 4.47
N ILE A 124 0.36 8.13 4.42
CA ILE A 124 1.18 9.22 3.90
C ILE A 124 1.15 10.38 4.88
N ASN A 125 2.29 11.02 5.10
CA ASN A 125 2.34 12.28 5.83
C ASN A 125 2.23 13.45 4.85
N LEU A 126 1.19 14.26 4.94
CA LEU A 126 0.97 15.38 4.02
C LEU A 126 1.79 16.60 4.45
N PRO A 127 2.37 17.39 3.51
CA PRO A 127 3.12 18.61 3.78
C PRO A 127 2.22 19.81 4.16
N ARG A 128 1.31 19.62 5.13
CA ARG A 128 0.39 20.65 5.65
C ARG A 128 0.79 21.13 7.03
N TYR A 129 0.34 22.34 7.38
CA TYR A 129 0.38 22.87 8.74
C TYR A 129 -1.04 23.12 9.27
N PRO A 130 -1.47 22.49 10.39
CA PRO A 130 -0.74 21.46 11.14
C PRO A 130 -0.51 20.20 10.30
N ARG A 131 0.47 19.37 10.74
CA ARG A 131 0.80 18.09 10.09
C ARG A 131 -0.46 17.23 10.00
N GLN A 132 -0.72 16.61 8.84
CA GLN A 132 -1.88 15.75 8.62
C GLN A 132 -1.43 14.41 8.04
N TRP A 133 -2.13 13.35 8.41
CA TRP A 133 -1.91 12.02 7.86
C TRP A 133 -3.03 11.66 6.90
N MET A 134 -2.69 11.06 5.76
CA MET A 134 -3.66 10.41 4.91
C MET A 134 -3.57 8.90 5.13
N SER A 135 -4.68 8.29 5.51
CA SER A 135 -4.85 6.85 5.64
C SER A 135 -5.79 6.36 4.55
N CYS A 136 -5.34 5.41 3.74
CA CYS A 136 -6.14 4.79 2.70
C CYS A 136 -6.22 3.29 2.94
N SER A 137 -7.39 2.72 2.73
CA SER A 137 -7.63 1.27 2.75
C SER A 137 -8.40 0.86 1.52
N PHE A 138 -7.97 -0.22 0.88
CA PHE A 138 -8.53 -0.71 -0.37
C PHE A 138 -8.84 -2.20 -0.27
N LEU A 139 -10.00 -2.60 -0.77
CA LEU A 139 -10.31 -3.98 -1.11
C LEU A 139 -10.24 -4.12 -2.63
N LEU A 140 -9.41 -5.04 -3.10
CA LEU A 140 -9.20 -5.29 -4.52
C LEU A 140 -9.60 -6.70 -4.92
N GLN A 141 -10.06 -6.85 -6.16
CA GLN A 141 -10.31 -8.13 -6.81
C GLN A 141 -9.64 -8.17 -8.18
N LYS A 142 -9.05 -9.32 -8.50
CA LYS A 142 -8.45 -9.58 -9.80
C LYS A 142 -9.51 -10.02 -10.78
N GLU A 143 -9.67 -9.30 -11.88
CA GLU A 143 -10.57 -9.62 -12.97
C GLU A 143 -9.86 -9.41 -14.30
N GLY A 144 -9.87 -10.43 -15.18
CA GLY A 144 -9.21 -10.31 -16.50
C GLY A 144 -7.71 -10.00 -16.45
N GLY A 145 -7.02 -10.36 -15.36
CA GLY A 145 -5.61 -10.05 -15.16
C GLY A 145 -5.32 -8.64 -14.63
N GLN A 146 -6.36 -7.85 -14.33
CA GLN A 146 -6.25 -6.51 -13.75
C GLN A 146 -6.77 -6.51 -12.31
N TRP A 147 -6.17 -5.68 -11.45
CA TRP A 147 -6.65 -5.46 -10.08
C TRP A 147 -7.64 -4.29 -10.07
N LEU A 148 -8.88 -4.58 -9.69
CA LEU A 148 -9.96 -3.60 -9.60
C LEU A 148 -10.25 -3.29 -8.13
N ILE A 149 -10.51 -2.02 -7.83
CA ILE A 149 -10.90 -1.59 -6.48
C ILE A 149 -12.40 -1.84 -6.31
N LEU A 150 -12.74 -2.71 -5.37
CA LEU A 150 -14.13 -2.97 -4.96
C LEU A 150 -14.61 -1.97 -3.92
N GLU A 151 -13.76 -1.70 -2.94
CA GLU A 151 -14.03 -0.76 -1.85
C GLU A 151 -12.79 0.07 -1.57
N LYS A 152 -13.01 1.33 -1.21
CA LYS A 152 -11.96 2.23 -0.74
C LYS A 152 -12.46 3.06 0.44
N SER A 153 -11.59 3.27 1.43
CA SER A 153 -11.74 4.30 2.45
C SER A 153 -10.51 5.20 2.38
N ILE A 154 -10.72 6.51 2.36
CA ILE A 154 -9.66 7.52 2.36
C ILE A 154 -10.02 8.53 3.44
N GLU A 155 -9.14 8.67 4.41
CA GLU A 155 -9.34 9.51 5.58
C GLU A 155 -8.13 10.43 5.75
N VAL A 156 -8.40 11.73 5.92
CA VAL A 156 -7.39 12.70 6.35
C VAL A 156 -7.51 12.87 7.85
N LEU A 157 -6.49 12.40 8.55
CA LEU A 157 -6.37 12.43 9.99
C LEU A 157 -5.55 13.68 10.41
N PRO A 158 -5.87 14.29 11.56
CA PRO A 158 -5.12 15.40 12.13
C PRO A 158 -3.74 14.97 12.68
#